data_AF-A0A7C2Q674-F1
#
_entry.id   AF-A0A7C2Q674-F1
#
_cell.length_a   1.000
_cell.length_b   1.000
_cell.length_c   1.000
_cell.angle_alpha   90.00
_cell.angle_beta   90.00
_cell.angle_gamma   90.00
#
_symmetry.space_group_name_H-M   'P 1'
#
loop_
_entity.id
_entity.type
_entity.pdbx_description
1 polymer ?
#
loop_
_entity_poly.entity_id
_entity_poly.type
_entity_poly.pdbx_seq_one_letter_code
_entity_poly.pdbx_strand_id
1 'polypeptide(L)'
;MLAFFFLMTLSANSPARVRALERALLGNGAVLALLGMVNALSSAGPILWAFSSDSPSFGPYANRAHFSTLVAMLLPLGLARVLSEGIGRRGERLPFVLAIAMMAAAVGAAASRAGLALTLMPCFAVPLMMRWRGHGLGRTLGRAGLILGLAISIGIGVGGEKLGERLVGRFRDDAFAVRSEIWRATLRMIADHPVFGVGLGAFATMYPHYDSGNGLRYTAEAHNDYLQLLAETGIAGGLIGVGFLVVLLRIVRRSLSRTVGTRHWSLAVGASVGIAAGLIHSLVDFGLQITANALVFLSLVAVLLRLGHE
;
A
#
# COMPACT_ATOMS: atom_id res chain seq x y z
N MET A 1 -7.28 10.12 -13.59
CA MET A 1 -6.43 10.28 -12.39
C MET A 1 -6.04 11.75 -12.12
N LEU A 2 -5.50 12.49 -13.09
CA LEU A 2 -5.14 13.91 -12.88
C LEU A 2 -6.33 14.79 -12.43
N ALA A 3 -7.48 14.67 -13.10
CA ALA A 3 -8.70 15.37 -12.68
C ALA A 3 -9.10 15.06 -11.23
N PHE A 4 -9.02 13.80 -10.81
CA PHE A 4 -9.26 13.40 -9.43
C PHE A 4 -8.28 14.06 -8.47
N PHE A 5 -6.97 14.05 -8.78
CA PHE A 5 -5.97 14.70 -7.95
C PHE A 5 -6.20 16.22 -7.78
N PHE A 6 -6.54 16.92 -8.87
CA PHE A 6 -6.91 18.34 -8.81
C PHE A 6 -8.19 18.56 -8.00
N LEU A 7 -9.22 17.75 -8.21
CA LEU A 7 -10.45 17.82 -7.41
C LEU A 7 -10.17 17.59 -5.92
N MET A 8 -9.30 16.63 -5.59
CA MET A 8 -8.93 16.34 -4.20
C MET A 8 -8.16 17.50 -3.55
N THR A 9 -7.18 18.07 -4.25
CA THR A 9 -6.40 19.22 -3.74
C THR A 9 -7.27 20.48 -3.57
N LEU A 10 -8.18 20.74 -4.51
CA LEU A 10 -9.13 21.87 -4.43
C LEU A 10 -10.21 21.64 -3.36
N SER A 11 -10.65 20.39 -3.19
CA SER A 11 -11.70 20.06 -2.23
C SER A 11 -11.17 20.06 -0.80
N ALA A 12 -9.92 19.67 -0.55
CA ALA A 12 -9.30 19.65 0.77
C ALA A 12 -8.92 21.06 1.29
N ASN A 13 -9.74 22.09 1.04
CA ASN A 13 -9.41 23.49 1.32
C ASN A 13 -9.71 23.97 2.75
N SER A 14 -10.22 23.10 3.62
CA SER A 14 -10.50 23.44 5.02
C SER A 14 -10.14 22.31 5.98
N PRO A 15 -9.83 22.60 7.27
CA PRO A 15 -9.55 21.56 8.25
C PRO A 15 -10.69 20.55 8.42
N ALA A 16 -11.94 20.97 8.20
CA ALA A 16 -13.10 20.08 8.25
C ALA A 16 -13.08 19.07 7.09
N ARG A 17 -12.77 19.54 5.87
CA ARG A 17 -12.71 18.68 4.68
C ARG A 17 -11.50 17.75 4.70
N VAL A 18 -10.36 18.21 5.22
CA VAL A 18 -9.18 17.35 5.45
C VAL A 18 -9.50 16.22 6.42
N ARG A 19 -10.24 16.50 7.51
CA ARG A 19 -10.71 15.45 8.44
C ARG A 19 -11.76 14.53 7.81
N ALA A 20 -12.65 15.06 6.99
CA ALA A 20 -13.63 14.25 6.26
C ALA A 20 -12.93 13.28 5.30
N LEU A 21 -11.88 13.74 4.61
CA LEU A 21 -11.07 12.92 3.73
C LEU A 21 -10.33 11.82 4.49
N GLU A 22 -9.69 12.13 5.61
CA GLU A 22 -9.05 11.11 6.48
C GLU A 22 -10.05 10.02 6.88
N ARG A 23 -11.24 10.42 7.34
CA ARG A 23 -12.32 9.48 7.70
C ARG A 23 -12.81 8.67 6.52
N ALA A 24 -12.95 9.29 5.35
CA ALA A 24 -13.36 8.62 4.12
C ALA A 24 -12.33 7.58 3.67
N LEU A 25 -11.03 7.89 3.75
CA LEU A 25 -9.94 6.98 3.41
C LEU A 25 -9.92 5.76 4.36
N LEU A 26 -9.96 6.00 5.68
CA LEU A 26 -9.96 4.93 6.67
C LEU A 26 -11.26 4.11 6.63
N GLY A 27 -12.40 4.76 6.41
CA GLY A 27 -13.68 4.10 6.21
C GLY A 27 -13.68 3.23 4.96
N ASN A 28 -13.16 3.72 3.83
CA ASN A 28 -13.00 2.95 2.61
C ASN A 28 -12.12 1.71 2.83
N GLY A 29 -10.97 1.87 3.50
CA GLY A 29 -10.10 0.75 3.88
C GLY A 29 -10.82 -0.29 4.74
N ALA A 30 -11.60 0.16 5.75
CA ALA A 30 -12.38 -0.72 6.61
C ALA A 30 -13.50 -1.46 5.86
N VAL A 31 -14.24 -0.77 4.99
CA VAL A 31 -15.30 -1.39 4.17
C VAL A 31 -14.71 -2.45 3.24
N LEU A 32 -13.61 -2.14 2.56
CA LEU A 32 -12.94 -3.09 1.67
C LEU A 32 -12.34 -4.28 2.44
N ALA A 33 -11.81 -4.04 3.64
CA ALA A 33 -11.35 -5.08 4.55
C ALA A 33 -12.50 -5.99 5.00
N LEU A 34 -13.66 -5.42 5.37
CA LEU A 34 -14.85 -6.19 5.72
C LEU A 34 -15.32 -7.05 4.57
N LEU A 35 -15.50 -6.44 3.39
CA LEU A 35 -15.94 -7.15 2.19
C LEU A 35 -14.97 -8.29 1.84
N GLY A 36 -13.67 -8.07 1.95
CA GLY A 36 -12.66 -9.09 1.74
C GLY A 36 -12.73 -10.23 2.76
N MET A 37 -12.92 -9.94 4.03
CA MET A 37 -13.09 -10.97 5.07
C MET A 37 -14.38 -11.76 4.89
N VAL A 38 -15.50 -11.10 4.58
CA VAL A 38 -16.78 -11.78 4.29
C VAL A 38 -16.64 -12.65 3.04
N ASN A 39 -16.02 -12.15 1.97
CA ASN A 39 -15.74 -12.94 0.77
C ASN A 39 -14.86 -14.15 1.05
N ALA A 40 -13.81 -14.00 1.86
CA ALA A 40 -12.93 -15.10 2.28
C ALA A 40 -13.65 -16.16 3.12
N LEU A 41 -14.65 -15.78 3.92
CA LEU A 41 -15.47 -16.70 4.71
C LEU A 41 -16.57 -17.39 3.89
N SER A 42 -17.11 -16.72 2.86
CA SER A 42 -18.29 -17.16 2.14
C SER A 42 -18.02 -18.00 0.89
N SER A 43 -16.82 -17.97 0.30
CA SER A 43 -16.55 -18.71 -0.94
C SER A 43 -15.07 -18.96 -1.19
N ALA A 44 -14.74 -20.13 -1.75
CA ALA A 44 -13.38 -20.50 -2.14
C ALA A 44 -12.97 -20.06 -3.58
N GLY A 45 -13.67 -19.11 -4.23
CA GLY A 45 -13.49 -18.88 -5.68
C GLY A 45 -13.66 -17.46 -6.21
N PRO A 46 -14.88 -16.88 -6.24
CA PRO A 46 -15.12 -15.67 -7.06
C PRO A 46 -14.88 -14.35 -6.31
N ILE A 47 -14.30 -13.37 -7.01
CA ILE A 47 -14.29 -11.95 -6.62
C ILE A 47 -15.74 -11.50 -6.44
N LEU A 48 -16.07 -11.03 -5.23
CA LEU A 48 -17.42 -10.58 -4.85
C LEU A 48 -18.53 -11.57 -5.25
N TRP A 49 -18.26 -12.88 -5.20
CA TRP A 49 -19.22 -13.95 -5.54
C TRP A 49 -19.72 -13.96 -7.00
N ALA A 50 -19.18 -13.10 -7.86
CA ALA A 50 -19.70 -12.88 -9.21
C ALA A 50 -18.66 -13.07 -10.32
N PHE A 51 -17.37 -12.82 -10.05
CA PHE A 51 -16.32 -12.86 -11.08
C PHE A 51 -15.26 -13.91 -10.76
N SER A 52 -15.00 -14.80 -11.71
CA SER A 52 -13.89 -15.77 -11.61
C SER A 52 -12.54 -15.06 -11.65
N SER A 53 -11.56 -15.59 -10.92
CA SER A 53 -10.20 -15.09 -10.89
C SER A 53 -9.25 -16.26 -11.01
N ASP A 54 -8.29 -16.17 -11.93
CA ASP A 54 -7.24 -17.18 -12.11
C ASP A 54 -6.17 -17.12 -11.02
N SER A 55 -6.20 -16.06 -10.20
CA SER A 55 -5.31 -15.84 -9.06
C SER A 55 -6.09 -15.74 -7.75
N PRO A 56 -5.45 -16.05 -6.60
CA PRO A 56 -6.05 -15.79 -5.30
C PRO A 56 -6.48 -14.33 -5.19
N SER A 57 -7.78 -14.11 -5.04
CA SER A 57 -8.41 -12.80 -4.90
C SER A 57 -8.72 -12.49 -3.43
N PHE A 58 -9.01 -11.23 -3.13
CA PHE A 58 -9.46 -10.81 -1.80
C PHE A 58 -10.41 -9.61 -1.91
N GLY A 59 -11.69 -9.82 -1.60
CA GLY A 59 -12.73 -8.80 -1.75
C GLY A 59 -12.87 -8.39 -3.23
N PRO A 60 -12.83 -7.08 -3.57
CA PRO A 60 -12.89 -6.63 -4.96
C PRO A 60 -11.54 -6.71 -5.70
N TYR A 61 -10.45 -7.10 -5.03
CA TYR A 61 -9.14 -7.20 -5.67
C TYR A 61 -8.94 -8.59 -6.25
N ALA A 62 -8.65 -8.67 -7.55
CA ALA A 62 -8.26 -9.92 -8.22
C ALA A 62 -6.94 -10.51 -7.70
N ASN A 63 -6.10 -9.68 -7.06
CA ASN A 63 -4.84 -10.10 -6.46
C ASN A 63 -4.75 -9.59 -5.00
N ARG A 64 -4.51 -10.51 -4.07
CA ARG A 64 -4.40 -10.22 -2.62
C ARG A 64 -3.25 -9.26 -2.26
N ALA A 65 -2.19 -9.24 -3.06
CA ALA A 65 -1.06 -8.34 -2.87
C ALA A 65 -1.43 -6.88 -3.20
N HIS A 66 -2.35 -6.67 -4.15
CA HIS A 66 -2.88 -5.34 -4.47
C HIS A 66 -3.77 -4.80 -3.33
N PHE A 67 -4.59 -5.67 -2.71
CA PHE A 67 -5.31 -5.32 -1.48
C PHE A 67 -4.34 -4.98 -0.34
N SER A 68 -3.25 -5.76 -0.18
CA SER A 68 -2.23 -5.47 0.85
C SER A 68 -1.60 -4.10 0.62
N THR A 69 -1.36 -3.70 -0.63
CA THR A 69 -0.83 -2.37 -0.99
C THR A 69 -1.77 -1.25 -0.55
N LEU A 70 -3.09 -1.41 -0.75
CA LEU A 70 -4.10 -0.47 -0.25
C LEU A 70 -3.98 -0.29 1.28
N VAL A 71 -3.97 -1.41 2.01
CA VAL A 71 -3.93 -1.38 3.47
C VAL A 71 -2.60 -0.81 3.97
N ALA A 72 -1.47 -1.14 3.34
CA ALA A 72 -0.16 -0.60 3.66
C ALA A 72 -0.12 0.93 3.60
N MET A 73 -0.86 1.54 2.66
CA MET A 73 -0.98 2.99 2.56
C MET A 73 -1.89 3.61 3.63
N LEU A 74 -2.96 2.93 4.04
CA LEU A 74 -3.99 3.47 4.92
C LEU A 74 -3.77 3.18 6.42
N LEU A 75 -3.11 2.08 6.74
CA LEU A 75 -2.91 1.63 8.12
C LEU A 75 -2.01 2.58 8.94
N PRO A 76 -0.90 3.13 8.39
CA PRO A 76 -0.12 4.16 9.07
C PRO A 76 -0.91 5.43 9.38
N LEU A 77 -1.86 5.81 8.51
CA LEU A 77 -2.74 6.96 8.69
C LEU A 77 -3.62 6.81 9.93
N GLY A 78 -4.29 5.67 10.06
CA GLY A 78 -5.11 5.37 11.24
C GLY A 78 -4.25 5.25 12.50
N LEU A 79 -3.11 4.57 12.42
CA LEU A 79 -2.21 4.37 13.55
C LEU A 79 -1.71 5.70 14.11
N ALA A 80 -1.27 6.61 13.24
CA ALA A 80 -0.81 7.93 13.65
C ALA A 80 -1.93 8.72 14.35
N ARG A 81 -3.17 8.62 13.85
CA ARG A 81 -4.34 9.24 14.48
C ARG A 81 -4.58 8.71 15.90
N VAL A 82 -4.66 7.39 16.08
CA VAL A 82 -4.91 6.75 17.38
C VAL A 82 -3.82 7.08 18.41
N LEU A 83 -2.56 7.10 17.97
CA LEU A 83 -1.43 7.45 18.82
C LEU A 83 -1.43 8.95 19.21
N SER A 84 -2.00 9.82 18.39
CA SER A 84 -1.93 11.28 18.58
C SER A 84 -2.91 11.83 19.60
N GLU A 85 -4.06 11.19 19.77
CA GLU A 85 -5.15 11.79 20.53
C GLU A 85 -5.07 11.56 22.06
N GLY A 86 -4.23 10.64 22.59
CA GLY A 86 -4.06 10.33 24.03
C GLY A 86 -5.33 9.95 24.85
N ILE A 87 -5.44 8.76 25.45
CA ILE A 87 -6.59 8.00 26.07
C ILE A 87 -7.96 8.70 26.43
N GLY A 88 -8.06 10.02 26.66
CA GLY A 88 -9.17 10.72 27.33
C GLY A 88 -10.52 10.87 26.60
N ARG A 89 -10.64 10.57 25.30
CA ARG A 89 -11.94 10.55 24.58
C ARG A 89 -12.13 9.20 23.88
N ARG A 90 -12.54 8.18 24.65
CA ARG A 90 -12.69 6.79 24.16
C ARG A 90 -13.67 6.67 22.98
N GLY A 91 -14.76 7.45 22.96
CA GLY A 91 -15.79 7.37 21.91
C GLY A 91 -15.33 7.83 20.53
N GLU A 92 -14.53 8.90 20.45
CA GLU A 92 -14.07 9.46 19.16
C GLU A 92 -13.02 8.57 18.45
N ARG A 93 -12.36 7.69 19.20
CA ARG A 93 -11.31 6.78 18.68
C ARG A 93 -11.81 5.45 18.20
N LEU A 94 -12.91 4.97 18.78
CA LEU A 94 -13.46 3.67 18.49
C LEU A 94 -13.58 3.39 16.98
N PRO A 95 -14.12 4.29 16.13
CA PRO A 95 -14.18 4.02 14.70
C PRO A 95 -12.81 3.83 14.05
N PHE A 96 -11.79 4.59 14.47
CA PHE A 96 -10.43 4.45 13.93
C PHE A 96 -9.75 3.16 14.39
N VAL A 97 -9.92 2.78 15.66
CA VAL A 97 -9.39 1.52 16.20
C VAL A 97 -10.04 0.34 15.49
N LEU A 98 -11.37 0.36 15.32
CA LEU A 98 -12.10 -0.67 14.59
C LEU A 98 -11.65 -0.75 13.12
N ALA A 99 -11.50 0.39 12.43
CA ALA A 99 -11.00 0.42 11.07
C ALA A 99 -9.60 -0.20 10.94
N ILE A 100 -8.66 0.17 11.82
CA ILE A 100 -7.30 -0.40 11.82
C ILE A 100 -7.33 -1.89 12.13
N ALA A 101 -8.10 -2.31 13.14
CA ALA A 101 -8.21 -3.71 13.52
C ALA A 101 -8.79 -4.55 12.37
N MET A 102 -9.84 -4.06 11.70
CA MET A 102 -10.42 -4.72 10.54
C MET A 102 -9.44 -4.80 9.37
N MET A 103 -8.73 -3.71 9.05
CA MET A 103 -7.72 -3.72 7.99
C MET A 103 -6.56 -4.67 8.30
N ALA A 104 -6.05 -4.67 9.53
CA ALA A 104 -4.99 -5.57 9.96
C ALA A 104 -5.42 -7.05 9.94
N ALA A 105 -6.65 -7.34 10.39
CA ALA A 105 -7.23 -8.67 10.30
C ALA A 105 -7.41 -9.11 8.84
N ALA A 106 -7.90 -8.21 7.98
CA ALA A 106 -8.06 -8.50 6.56
C ALA A 106 -6.73 -8.80 5.86
N VAL A 107 -5.63 -8.09 6.19
CA VAL A 107 -4.30 -8.44 5.65
C VAL A 107 -3.83 -9.81 6.16
N GLY A 108 -4.10 -10.14 7.42
CA GLY A 108 -3.87 -11.48 7.96
C GLY A 108 -4.64 -12.58 7.21
N ALA A 109 -5.91 -12.31 6.86
CA ALA A 109 -6.76 -13.23 6.11
C ALA A 109 -6.40 -13.31 4.61
N ALA A 110 -5.97 -12.19 4.02
CA ALA A 110 -5.56 -12.13 2.62
C ALA A 110 -4.30 -12.96 2.34
N ALA A 111 -3.42 -13.14 3.32
CA ALA A 111 -2.29 -14.09 3.25
C ALA A 111 -1.39 -13.98 1.99
N SER A 112 -0.46 -13.03 2.03
CA SER A 112 0.90 -13.19 1.50
C SER A 112 1.89 -12.67 2.55
N ARG A 113 2.91 -13.45 2.90
CA ARG A 113 3.89 -13.12 3.96
C ARG A 113 4.64 -11.82 3.65
N ALA A 114 4.96 -11.63 2.36
CA ALA A 114 5.50 -10.38 1.85
C ALA A 114 4.49 -9.23 2.05
N GLY A 115 3.19 -9.45 1.77
CA GLY A 115 2.14 -8.46 2.01
C GLY A 115 2.03 -8.02 3.48
N LEU A 116 2.10 -8.98 4.43
CA LEU A 116 2.15 -8.68 5.86
C LEU A 116 3.40 -7.87 6.23
N ALA A 117 4.59 -8.31 5.81
CA ALA A 117 5.84 -7.63 6.12
C ALA A 117 5.88 -6.20 5.55
N LEU A 118 5.49 -6.03 4.29
CA LEU A 118 5.49 -4.74 3.59
C LEU A 118 4.40 -3.79 4.11
N THR A 119 3.30 -4.33 4.65
CA THR A 119 2.26 -3.52 5.35
C THR A 119 2.75 -3.08 6.74
N LEU A 120 3.36 -3.97 7.51
CA LEU A 120 3.69 -3.72 8.93
C LEU A 120 4.99 -2.97 9.14
N MET A 121 6.02 -3.24 8.35
CA MET A 121 7.34 -2.63 8.51
C MET A 121 7.25 -1.09 8.50
N PRO A 122 6.52 -0.44 7.57
CA PRO A 122 6.34 1.02 7.59
C PRO A 122 5.60 1.52 8.84
N CYS A 123 4.70 0.74 9.41
CA CYS A 123 3.92 1.14 10.58
C CYS A 123 4.78 1.37 11.83
N PHE A 124 5.95 0.74 11.93
CA PHE A 124 6.91 1.00 13.01
C PHE A 124 7.58 2.38 12.90
N ALA A 125 7.58 3.00 11.71
CA ALA A 125 8.07 4.37 11.55
C ALA A 125 7.15 5.41 12.21
N VAL A 126 5.84 5.12 12.29
CA VAL A 126 4.85 6.03 12.91
C VAL A 126 5.20 6.39 14.35
N PRO A 127 5.32 5.44 15.31
CA PRO A 127 5.66 5.76 16.69
C PRO A 127 7.05 6.40 16.83
N LEU A 128 8.01 6.06 15.95
CA LEU A 128 9.33 6.68 15.93
C LEU A 128 9.27 8.17 15.55
N MET A 129 8.49 8.52 14.53
CA MET A 129 8.29 9.91 14.09
C MET A 129 7.44 10.71 15.10
N MET A 130 6.57 10.06 15.85
CA MET A 130 5.72 10.72 16.87
C MET A 130 6.43 10.98 18.21
N ARG A 131 7.71 10.65 18.34
CA ARG A 131 8.55 10.76 19.55
C ARG A 131 8.60 12.17 20.18
N TRP A 132 8.22 13.21 19.45
CA TRP A 132 8.24 14.61 19.91
C TRP A 132 7.22 14.97 21.01
N ARG A 133 6.31 14.07 21.42
CA ARG A 133 5.28 14.35 22.45
C ARG A 133 5.52 13.75 23.85
N GLY A 134 6.74 13.35 24.19
CA GLY A 134 7.07 12.93 25.56
C GLY A 134 6.45 11.60 26.02
N HIS A 135 5.75 10.88 25.14
CA HIS A 135 5.34 9.50 25.40
C HIS A 135 6.55 8.56 25.28
N GLY A 136 6.77 7.70 26.28
CA GLY A 136 7.86 6.71 26.24
C GLY A 136 7.75 5.79 25.03
N LEU A 137 8.78 5.79 24.17
CA LEU A 137 8.84 5.06 22.90
C LEU A 137 8.45 3.57 23.05
N GLY A 138 8.93 2.91 24.11
CA GLY A 138 8.59 1.51 24.41
C GLY A 138 7.10 1.28 24.67
N ARG A 139 6.40 2.23 25.32
CA ARG A 139 4.95 2.12 25.57
C ARG A 139 4.15 2.32 24.29
N THR A 140 4.56 3.24 23.43
CA THR A 140 3.90 3.51 22.14
C THR A 140 4.10 2.36 21.16
N LEU A 141 5.33 1.85 21.04
CA LEU A 141 5.65 0.66 20.26
C LEU A 141 4.93 -0.58 20.79
N GLY A 142 4.90 -0.78 22.11
CA GLY A 142 4.19 -1.90 22.73
C GLY A 142 2.69 -1.87 22.43
N ARG A 143 2.04 -0.69 22.50
CA ARG A 143 0.62 -0.54 22.16
C ARG A 143 0.35 -0.78 20.67
N ALA A 144 1.15 -0.20 19.79
CA ALA A 144 1.01 -0.40 18.35
C ALA A 144 1.22 -1.88 17.98
N GLY A 145 2.30 -2.49 18.50
CA GLY A 145 2.60 -3.89 18.30
C GLY A 145 1.51 -4.83 18.83
N LEU A 146 0.94 -4.54 20.01
CA LEU A 146 -0.16 -5.32 20.57
C LEU A 146 -1.43 -5.25 19.71
N ILE A 147 -1.84 -4.03 19.30
CA ILE A 147 -3.04 -3.85 18.47
C ILE A 147 -2.89 -4.56 17.12
N LEU A 148 -1.76 -4.35 16.45
CA LEU A 148 -1.49 -4.94 15.14
C LEU A 148 -1.32 -6.46 15.25
N GLY A 149 -0.55 -6.93 16.23
CA GLY A 149 -0.30 -8.34 16.45
C GLY A 149 -1.59 -9.11 16.75
N LEU A 150 -2.45 -8.57 17.62
CA LEU A 150 -3.73 -9.21 17.96
C LEU A 150 -4.66 -9.26 16.74
N ALA A 151 -4.81 -8.13 16.03
CA ALA A 151 -5.68 -8.06 14.86
C ALA A 151 -5.22 -9.02 13.74
N ILE A 152 -3.90 -9.13 13.52
CA ILE A 152 -3.34 -10.07 12.54
C ILE A 152 -3.56 -11.52 12.98
N SER A 153 -3.38 -11.83 14.27
CA SER A 153 -3.60 -13.17 14.79
C SER A 153 -5.04 -13.63 14.56
N ILE A 154 -6.00 -12.72 14.77
CA ILE A 154 -7.41 -12.94 14.44
C ILE A 154 -7.58 -13.18 12.93
N GLY A 155 -7.00 -12.32 12.08
CA GLY A 155 -7.04 -12.45 10.63
C GLY A 155 -6.49 -13.77 10.10
N ILE A 156 -5.37 -14.22 10.66
CA ILE A 156 -4.74 -15.51 10.35
C ILE A 156 -5.71 -16.65 10.65
N GLY A 157 -6.36 -16.63 11.81
CA GLY A 157 -7.36 -17.63 12.20
C GLY A 157 -8.60 -17.63 11.28
N VAL A 158 -9.08 -16.44 10.89
CA VAL A 158 -10.22 -16.28 9.97
C VAL A 158 -9.90 -16.79 8.57
N GLY A 159 -8.66 -16.65 8.10
CA GLY A 159 -8.24 -17.09 6.76
C GLY A 159 -8.15 -18.61 6.56
N GLY A 160 -8.57 -19.43 7.52
CA GLY A 160 -8.88 -20.87 7.34
C GLY A 160 -7.71 -21.86 7.24
N GLU A 161 -6.49 -21.45 6.91
CA GLU A 161 -5.32 -22.36 6.85
C GLU A 161 -4.53 -22.36 8.18
N LYS A 162 -4.07 -23.55 8.62
CA LYS A 162 -3.32 -23.70 9.87
C LYS A 162 -1.99 -22.96 9.80
N LEU A 163 -1.61 -22.27 10.89
CA LEU A 163 -0.35 -21.52 10.99
C LEU A 163 0.89 -22.36 10.61
N GLY A 164 0.89 -23.67 10.93
CA GLY A 164 1.95 -24.60 10.56
C GLY A 164 2.07 -24.86 9.05
N GLU A 165 0.95 -24.96 8.32
CA GLU A 165 0.95 -25.13 6.85
C GLU A 165 1.44 -23.86 6.15
N ARG A 166 1.17 -22.68 6.73
CA ARG A 166 1.71 -21.39 6.27
C ARG A 166 3.19 -21.19 6.58
N LEU A 167 3.69 -21.81 7.66
CA LEU A 167 5.10 -21.76 8.09
C LEU A 167 5.96 -22.87 7.48
N VAL A 168 5.39 -23.91 6.86
CA VAL A 168 6.17 -25.03 6.32
C VAL A 168 5.86 -25.30 4.84
N GLY A 169 4.62 -25.10 4.39
CA GLY A 169 4.15 -25.52 3.06
C GLY A 169 4.43 -24.58 1.88
N ARG A 170 4.88 -23.34 2.13
CA ARG A 170 5.20 -22.35 1.06
C ARG A 170 6.56 -21.66 1.21
N PHE A 171 7.47 -22.26 1.99
CA PHE A 171 8.89 -21.90 1.93
C PHE A 171 9.61 -22.49 0.71
N ARG A 172 8.91 -23.22 -0.17
CA ARG A 172 9.42 -23.60 -1.50
C ARG A 172 9.13 -22.47 -2.50
N ASP A 173 10.04 -21.50 -2.55
CA ASP A 173 10.68 -20.93 -3.74
C ASP A 173 9.92 -20.48 -5.01
N ASP A 174 8.62 -20.71 -5.25
CA ASP A 174 8.06 -20.46 -6.59
C ASP A 174 7.82 -18.97 -6.93
N ALA A 175 7.20 -18.17 -6.05
CA ALA A 175 6.80 -16.80 -6.40
C ALA A 175 7.99 -15.84 -6.55
N PHE A 176 9.00 -15.95 -5.68
CA PHE A 176 10.20 -15.11 -5.78
C PHE A 176 11.13 -15.58 -6.90
N ALA A 177 11.25 -16.89 -7.12
CA ALA A 177 12.00 -17.42 -8.27
C ALA A 177 11.37 -16.95 -9.59
N VAL A 178 10.05 -17.07 -9.74
CA VAL A 178 9.33 -16.58 -10.94
C VAL A 178 9.55 -15.09 -11.14
N ARG A 179 9.41 -14.25 -10.10
CA ARG A 179 9.70 -12.80 -10.19
C ARG A 179 11.15 -12.52 -10.55
N SER A 180 12.10 -13.29 -10.01
CA SER A 180 13.52 -13.11 -10.33
C SER A 180 13.83 -13.40 -11.79
N GLU A 181 13.16 -14.38 -12.39
CA GLU A 181 13.27 -14.68 -13.82
C GLU A 181 12.65 -13.55 -14.66
N ILE A 182 11.46 -13.07 -14.27
CA ILE A 182 10.81 -11.91 -14.90
C ILE A 182 11.75 -10.70 -14.86
N TRP A 183 12.37 -10.39 -13.72
CA TRP A 183 13.28 -9.25 -13.59
C TRP A 183 14.51 -9.38 -14.47
N ARG A 184 15.09 -10.58 -14.62
CA ARG A 184 16.22 -10.79 -15.55
C ARG A 184 15.80 -10.55 -17.00
N ALA A 185 14.63 -11.03 -17.41
CA ALA A 185 14.08 -10.76 -18.74
C ALA A 185 13.83 -9.25 -18.93
N THR A 186 13.24 -8.58 -17.95
CA THR A 186 13.03 -7.13 -17.96
C THR A 186 14.33 -6.34 -18.06
N LEU A 187 15.39 -6.76 -17.37
CA LEU A 187 16.71 -6.12 -17.47
C LEU A 187 17.32 -6.25 -18.86
N ARG A 188 17.13 -7.38 -19.54
CA ARG A 188 17.53 -7.54 -20.96
C ARG A 188 16.74 -6.59 -21.86
N MET A 189 15.42 -6.50 -21.64
CA MET A 189 14.56 -5.55 -22.37
C MET A 189 15.00 -4.09 -22.18
N ILE A 190 15.39 -3.70 -20.97
CA ILE A 190 15.95 -2.36 -20.69
C ILE A 190 17.28 -2.15 -21.42
N ALA A 191 18.15 -3.17 -21.45
CA ALA A 191 19.45 -3.09 -22.11
C ALA A 191 19.33 -2.90 -23.62
N ASP A 192 18.35 -3.56 -24.26
CA ASP A 192 18.11 -3.47 -25.70
C ASP A 192 17.43 -2.15 -26.10
N HIS A 193 16.64 -1.54 -25.20
CA HIS A 193 15.89 -0.31 -25.45
C HIS A 193 16.15 0.81 -24.40
N PRO A 194 17.39 1.28 -24.21
CA PRO A 194 17.77 2.04 -23.02
C PRO A 194 17.21 3.47 -22.97
N VAL A 195 16.94 4.11 -24.11
CA VAL A 195 16.58 5.54 -24.15
C VAL A 195 15.08 5.77 -23.96
N PHE A 196 14.27 5.14 -24.80
CA PHE A 196 12.82 5.31 -24.85
C PHE A 196 12.03 4.07 -24.41
N GLY A 197 12.72 2.98 -24.07
CA GLY A 197 12.07 1.72 -23.74
C GLY A 197 11.39 1.10 -24.96
N VAL A 198 10.57 0.08 -24.69
CA VAL A 198 9.80 -0.62 -25.71
C VAL A 198 8.46 0.07 -26.06
N GLY A 199 8.11 1.15 -25.37
CA GLY A 199 6.83 1.85 -25.49
C GLY A 199 5.94 1.64 -24.26
N LEU A 200 5.25 2.70 -23.85
CA LEU A 200 4.34 2.68 -22.70
C LEU A 200 3.19 1.69 -22.93
N GLY A 201 3.00 0.76 -21.98
CA GLY A 201 2.01 -0.31 -22.08
C GLY A 201 2.40 -1.47 -23.01
N ALA A 202 3.62 -1.48 -23.57
CA ALA A 202 4.08 -2.53 -24.48
C ALA A 202 4.74 -3.71 -23.74
N PHE A 203 4.87 -3.68 -22.41
CA PHE A 203 5.57 -4.71 -21.64
C PHE A 203 5.03 -6.12 -21.94
N ALA A 204 3.71 -6.32 -21.84
CA ALA A 204 3.08 -7.62 -22.07
C ALA A 204 3.33 -8.19 -23.48
N THR A 205 3.41 -7.30 -24.48
CA THR A 205 3.66 -7.67 -25.89
C THR A 205 5.12 -8.03 -26.12
N MET A 206 6.05 -7.34 -25.46
CA MET A 206 7.48 -7.51 -25.69
C MET A 206 8.09 -8.58 -24.79
N TYR A 207 7.58 -8.78 -23.57
CA TYR A 207 8.11 -9.73 -22.59
C TYR A 207 8.37 -11.14 -23.15
N PRO A 208 7.47 -11.76 -23.95
CA PRO A 208 7.71 -13.11 -24.48
C PRO A 208 8.99 -13.27 -25.31
N HIS A 209 9.50 -12.18 -25.93
CA HIS A 209 10.77 -12.21 -26.68
C HIS A 209 11.99 -12.31 -25.77
N TYR A 210 11.84 -11.93 -24.49
CA TYR A 210 12.90 -11.92 -23.49
C TYR A 210 12.77 -13.05 -22.47
N ASP A 211 11.66 -13.80 -22.49
CA ASP A 211 11.46 -14.94 -21.60
C ASP A 211 12.29 -16.15 -22.05
N SER A 212 13.03 -16.74 -21.11
CA SER A 212 13.83 -17.94 -21.35
C SER A 212 13.02 -19.24 -21.30
N GLY A 213 11.73 -19.18 -20.92
CA GLY A 213 10.82 -20.32 -20.82
C GLY A 213 10.10 -20.75 -22.11
N ASN A 214 10.71 -20.52 -23.28
CA ASN A 214 10.13 -20.76 -24.62
C ASN A 214 8.84 -19.95 -24.92
N GLY A 215 8.63 -18.80 -24.28
CA GLY A 215 7.47 -17.93 -24.54
C GLY A 215 6.13 -18.49 -24.01
N LEU A 216 6.16 -19.55 -23.18
CA LEU A 216 4.96 -20.15 -22.59
C LEU A 216 4.44 -19.40 -21.35
N ARG A 217 5.25 -18.48 -20.78
CA ARG A 217 4.84 -17.66 -19.64
C ARG A 217 4.44 -16.27 -20.11
N TYR A 218 3.13 -16.08 -20.25
CA TYR A 218 2.55 -14.75 -20.38
C TYR A 218 2.56 -14.05 -19.02
N THR A 219 3.14 -12.87 -18.95
CA THR A 219 2.98 -11.93 -17.83
C THR A 219 2.79 -10.53 -18.41
N ALA A 220 1.82 -9.79 -17.88
CA ALA A 220 1.53 -8.45 -18.37
C ALA A 220 2.34 -7.36 -17.63
N GLU A 221 3.03 -7.73 -16.54
CA GLU A 221 3.67 -6.79 -15.63
C GLU A 221 5.00 -7.34 -15.09
N ALA A 222 5.95 -6.44 -14.81
CA ALA A 222 7.26 -6.86 -14.31
C ALA A 222 7.25 -7.30 -12.83
N HIS A 223 6.12 -7.16 -12.13
CA HIS A 223 6.05 -7.24 -10.66
C HIS A 223 7.09 -6.35 -9.94
N ASN A 224 7.39 -5.22 -10.57
CA ASN A 224 8.24 -4.15 -10.06
C ASN A 224 7.96 -2.92 -10.94
N ASP A 225 7.25 -1.94 -10.40
CA ASP A 225 6.82 -0.75 -11.17
C ASP A 225 8.03 0.06 -11.69
N TYR A 226 9.16 0.01 -11.00
CA TYR A 226 10.37 0.74 -11.41
C TYR A 226 11.05 0.08 -12.60
N LEU A 227 11.18 -1.26 -12.59
CA LEU A 227 11.71 -2.00 -13.73
C LEU A 227 10.76 -1.90 -14.91
N GLN A 228 9.45 -1.97 -14.70
CA GLN A 228 8.47 -1.81 -15.78
C GLN A 228 8.53 -0.40 -16.38
N LEU A 229 8.60 0.64 -15.55
CA LEU A 229 8.77 2.03 -16.03
C LEU A 229 10.01 2.15 -16.92
N LEU A 230 11.16 1.63 -16.47
CA LEU A 230 12.40 1.68 -17.26
C LEU A 230 12.31 0.84 -18.54
N ALA A 231 11.68 -0.32 -18.49
CA ALA A 231 11.53 -1.17 -19.67
C ALA A 231 10.64 -0.53 -20.74
N GLU A 232 9.53 0.10 -20.33
CA GLU A 232 8.57 0.70 -21.25
C GLU A 232 8.95 2.10 -21.72
N THR A 233 9.67 2.88 -20.92
CA THR A 233 9.94 4.31 -21.22
C THR A 233 11.42 4.67 -21.26
N GLY A 234 12.31 3.72 -20.98
CA GLY A 234 13.76 3.91 -20.94
C GLY A 234 14.19 4.92 -19.88
N ILE A 235 15.42 5.41 -20.02
CA ILE A 235 15.96 6.44 -19.14
C ILE A 235 15.17 7.75 -19.23
N ALA A 236 14.53 8.05 -20.37
CA ALA A 236 13.73 9.25 -20.54
C ALA A 236 12.56 9.30 -19.54
N GLY A 237 11.75 8.24 -19.46
CA GLY A 237 10.69 8.17 -18.46
C GLY A 237 11.22 7.86 -17.06
N GLY A 238 12.35 7.17 -16.93
CA GLY A 238 13.08 7.03 -15.67
C GLY A 238 13.41 8.38 -15.01
N LEU A 239 13.91 9.35 -15.79
CA LEU A 239 14.21 10.70 -15.31
C LEU A 239 12.95 11.47 -14.89
N ILE A 240 11.83 11.28 -15.60
CA ILE A 240 10.53 11.84 -15.21
C ILE A 240 10.08 11.23 -13.87
N GLY A 241 10.23 9.91 -13.69
CA GLY A 241 9.95 9.22 -12.44
C GLY A 241 10.80 9.72 -11.28
N VAL A 242 12.11 9.94 -11.49
CA VAL A 242 13.00 10.55 -10.49
C VAL A 242 12.57 11.98 -10.17
N GLY A 243 12.22 12.79 -11.18
CA GLY A 243 11.68 14.14 -10.99
C GLY A 243 10.42 14.15 -10.13
N PHE A 244 9.51 13.20 -10.38
CA PHE A 244 8.31 13.00 -9.56
C PHE A 244 8.67 12.66 -8.10
N LEU A 245 9.60 11.72 -7.87
CA LEU A 245 10.04 11.36 -6.51
C LEU A 245 10.69 12.53 -5.77
N VAL A 246 11.46 13.38 -6.47
CA VAL A 246 12.05 14.60 -5.90
C VAL A 246 10.97 15.58 -5.46
N VAL A 247 9.96 15.83 -6.31
CA VAL A 247 8.83 16.70 -5.97
C VAL A 247 8.05 16.14 -4.79
N LEU A 248 7.75 14.84 -4.81
CA LEU A 248 7.05 14.15 -3.72
C LEU A 248 7.81 14.26 -2.40
N LEU A 249 9.14 14.07 -2.42
CA LEU A 249 9.98 14.23 -1.23
C LEU A 249 9.96 15.66 -0.69
N ARG A 250 9.96 16.68 -1.56
CA ARG A 250 9.81 18.09 -1.15
C ARG A 250 8.46 18.34 -0.49
N ILE A 251 7.38 17.78 -1.04
CA ILE A 251 6.03 17.86 -0.47
C ILE A 251 5.99 17.25 0.93
N VAL A 252 6.50 16.02 1.08
CA VAL A 252 6.58 15.31 2.36
C VAL A 252 7.37 16.12 3.38
N ARG A 253 8.60 16.56 3.02
CA ARG A 253 9.47 17.33 3.92
C ARG A 253 8.81 18.63 4.38
N ARG A 254 8.21 19.38 3.44
CA ARG A 254 7.51 20.64 3.73
C ARG A 254 6.28 20.42 4.61
N SER A 255 5.47 19.41 4.33
CA SER A 255 4.31 19.07 5.15
C SER A 255 4.71 18.69 6.57
N LEU A 256 5.74 17.86 6.74
CA LEU A 256 6.22 17.45 8.05
C LEU A 256 6.80 18.66 8.82
N SER A 257 7.64 19.48 8.18
CA SER A 257 8.27 20.63 8.85
C SER A 257 7.26 21.67 9.32
N ARG A 258 6.14 21.85 8.61
CA ARG A 258 5.11 22.84 8.98
C ARG A 258 4.10 22.33 10.00
N THR A 259 3.85 21.01 9.99
CA THR A 259 2.84 20.42 10.89
C THR A 259 3.41 19.93 12.20
N VAL A 260 4.74 19.84 12.35
CA VAL A 260 5.37 19.46 13.62
C VAL A 260 4.86 20.33 14.77
N GLY A 261 4.48 19.70 15.88
CA GLY A 261 3.88 20.38 17.05
C GLY A 261 2.38 20.72 16.90
N THR A 262 1.84 20.77 15.68
CA THR A 262 0.42 21.12 15.44
C THR A 262 -0.52 19.92 15.60
N ARG A 263 -1.84 20.18 15.53
CA ARG A 263 -2.86 19.12 15.48
C ARG A 263 -2.83 18.27 14.20
N HIS A 264 -2.19 18.75 13.12
CA HIS A 264 -2.12 18.04 11.84
C HIS A 264 -0.88 17.14 11.73
N TRP A 265 0.01 17.13 12.73
CA TRP A 265 1.23 16.34 12.74
C TRP A 265 0.97 14.84 12.46
N SER A 266 -0.03 14.27 13.11
CA SER A 266 -0.35 12.84 12.97
C SER A 266 -0.84 12.48 11.57
N LEU A 267 -1.65 13.34 10.97
CA LEU A 267 -2.08 13.20 9.60
C LEU A 267 -0.90 13.26 8.62
N ALA A 268 0.02 14.21 8.81
CA ALA A 268 1.21 14.34 7.98
C ALA A 268 2.15 13.11 8.11
N VAL A 269 2.40 12.63 9.33
CA VAL A 269 3.19 11.41 9.56
C VAL A 269 2.52 10.20 8.92
N GLY A 270 1.24 9.99 9.21
CA GLY A 270 0.50 8.85 8.70
C GLY A 270 0.44 8.78 7.17
N ALA A 271 0.14 9.91 6.52
CA ALA A 271 0.13 9.99 5.06
C ALA A 271 1.53 9.83 4.45
N SER A 272 2.57 10.38 5.08
CA SER A 272 3.96 10.23 4.60
C SER A 272 4.44 8.78 4.66
N VAL A 273 4.16 8.10 5.78
CA VAL A 273 4.49 6.67 5.94
C VAL A 273 3.66 5.81 4.99
N GLY A 274 2.38 6.15 4.78
CA GLY A 274 1.52 5.47 3.81
C GLY A 274 2.04 5.56 2.38
N ILE A 275 2.42 6.75 1.92
CA ILE A 275 3.05 6.95 0.60
C ILE A 275 4.34 6.13 0.48
N ALA A 276 5.19 6.17 1.51
CA ALA A 276 6.41 5.36 1.53
C ALA A 276 6.12 3.86 1.45
N ALA A 277 5.08 3.38 2.14
CA ALA A 277 4.65 1.99 2.07
C ALA A 277 4.23 1.59 0.65
N GLY A 278 3.45 2.44 -0.05
CA GLY A 278 3.07 2.21 -1.44
C GLY A 278 4.28 2.13 -2.39
N LEU A 279 5.23 3.06 -2.25
CA LEU A 279 6.47 3.04 -3.03
C LEU A 279 7.34 1.81 -2.75
N ILE A 280 7.43 1.36 -1.49
CA ILE A 280 8.17 0.15 -1.13
C ILE A 280 7.48 -1.09 -1.70
N HIS A 281 6.14 -1.16 -1.67
CA HIS A 281 5.38 -2.24 -2.32
C HIS A 281 5.67 -2.32 -3.82
N SER A 282 5.80 -1.18 -4.51
CA SER A 282 6.13 -1.07 -5.93
C SER A 282 7.51 -1.66 -6.32
N LEU A 283 8.39 -1.98 -5.36
CA LEU A 283 9.65 -2.69 -5.62
C LEU A 283 9.46 -4.18 -5.92
N VAL A 284 8.35 -4.76 -5.46
CA VAL A 284 8.13 -6.20 -5.48
C VAL A 284 6.75 -6.58 -5.99
N ASP A 285 5.98 -5.60 -6.44
CA ASP A 285 4.68 -5.77 -7.06
C ASP A 285 4.31 -4.53 -7.89
N PHE A 286 3.16 -4.57 -8.56
CA PHE A 286 2.64 -3.48 -9.39
C PHE A 286 1.35 -2.86 -8.84
N GLY A 287 1.24 -2.84 -7.51
CA GLY A 287 0.00 -2.45 -6.82
C GLY A 287 -0.48 -1.03 -7.16
N LEU A 288 0.40 -0.11 -7.56
CA LEU A 288 0.03 1.26 -7.95
C LEU A 288 -0.53 1.37 -9.38
N GLN A 289 -0.38 0.36 -10.23
CA GLN A 289 -1.06 0.32 -11.54
C GLN A 289 -2.57 0.08 -11.38
N ILE A 290 -3.00 -0.48 -10.24
CA ILE A 290 -4.41 -0.61 -9.91
C ILE A 290 -5.00 0.75 -9.57
N THR A 291 -6.00 1.16 -10.35
CA THR A 291 -6.65 2.47 -10.24
C THR A 291 -7.08 2.80 -8.81
N ALA A 292 -7.68 1.84 -8.08
CA ALA A 292 -8.11 2.07 -6.70
C ALA A 292 -6.95 2.46 -5.76
N ASN A 293 -5.80 1.79 -5.90
CA ASN A 293 -4.60 2.08 -5.11
C ASN A 293 -3.97 3.42 -5.53
N ALA A 294 -3.87 3.69 -6.83
CA ALA A 294 -3.37 4.97 -7.33
C ALA A 294 -4.19 6.15 -6.81
N LEU A 295 -5.53 6.02 -6.74
CA LEU A 295 -6.39 7.08 -6.20
C LEU A 295 -6.17 7.31 -4.70
N VAL A 296 -5.94 6.25 -3.92
CA VAL A 296 -5.56 6.39 -2.50
C VAL A 296 -4.20 7.06 -2.37
N PHE A 297 -3.19 6.61 -3.13
CA PHE A 297 -1.87 7.21 -3.15
C PHE A 297 -1.94 8.72 -3.46
N LEU A 298 -2.65 9.10 -4.53
CA LEU A 298 -2.86 10.50 -4.91
C LEU A 298 -3.64 11.30 -3.87
N SER A 299 -4.59 10.67 -3.15
CA SER A 299 -5.30 11.30 -2.04
C SER A 299 -4.36 11.64 -0.88
N LEU A 300 -3.44 10.74 -0.53
CA LEU A 300 -2.41 11.01 0.48
C LEU A 300 -1.48 12.14 0.06
N VAL A 301 -1.06 12.17 -1.21
CA VAL A 301 -0.24 13.26 -1.76
C VAL A 301 -1.00 14.60 -1.69
N ALA A 302 -2.28 14.62 -2.05
CA ALA A 302 -3.12 15.80 -1.97
C ALA A 302 -3.25 16.35 -0.53
N VAL A 303 -3.38 15.45 0.45
CA VAL A 303 -3.37 15.82 1.88
C VAL A 303 -2.05 16.49 2.27
N LEU A 304 -0.91 15.88 1.95
CA LEU A 304 0.40 16.44 2.32
C LEU A 304 0.67 17.78 1.63
N LEU A 305 0.28 17.91 0.36
CA LEU A 305 0.36 19.18 -0.35
C LEU A 305 -0.39 20.27 0.41
N ARG A 306 -1.65 20.01 0.79
CA ARG A 306 -2.45 20.98 1.51
C ARG A 306 -1.81 21.38 2.85
N LEU A 307 -1.39 20.40 3.64
CA LEU A 307 -0.75 20.62 4.93
C LEU A 307 0.58 21.37 4.82
N GLY A 308 1.25 21.29 3.67
CA GLY A 308 2.45 22.05 3.37
C GLY A 308 2.20 23.49 2.93
N HIS A 309 0.96 23.89 2.65
CA HIS A 309 0.60 25.26 2.25
C HIS A 309 -0.01 26.11 3.38
N GLU A 310 -0.60 25.45 4.38
CA GLU A 310 -0.91 26.06 5.70
C GLU A 310 0.39 26.45 6.43
#